data_AF-Q4JVS2-F1
#
_entry.id   AF-Q4JVS2-F1
#
_cell.length_a   1.000
_cell.length_b   1.000
_cell.length_c   1.000
_cell.angle_alpha   90.00
_cell.angle_beta   90.00
_cell.angle_gamma   90.00
#
_symmetry.space_group_name_H-M   'P 1'
#
loop_
_entity.id
_entity.type
_entity.pdbx_description
1 polymer ?
#
loop_
_entity_poly.entity_id
_entity_poly.type
_entity_poly.pdbx_seq_one_letter_code
_entity_poly.pdbx_strand_id
1 'polypeptide(L)'
;MNTPAADNASVRSTATDVSAEHRIKVAVLYGGQSSEHSVSCISAGAIMDHLDPERYEVIPVGITPQGAWVPGTVDTSELRADDREMPSVRDRGEHIQLVLGAQTGELRYVSGVHAGRTYAHVDVIFPVLHGQNGEDGTIQGLFELAGIPYVGNGVLASAAGMDKEYTKCLAKQAGVPCGEELILAEKPRAHRG
;
A
#
# COMPACT_ATOMS: atom_id res chain seq x y z
N MET A 1 71.46 -17.43 -31.50
CA MET A 1 70.88 -18.51 -30.67
C MET A 1 69.76 -17.88 -29.88
N ASN A 2 68.51 -18.15 -30.26
CA ASN A 2 67.32 -17.54 -29.69
C ASN A 2 66.57 -18.62 -28.90
N THR A 3 66.43 -18.42 -27.59
CA THR A 3 65.65 -19.25 -26.65
C THR A 3 64.48 -18.40 -26.13
N PRO A 4 63.40 -18.99 -25.58
CA PRO A 4 62.06 -18.84 -26.13
C PRO A 4 61.14 -17.95 -25.28
N ALA A 5 59.95 -17.72 -25.84
CA ALA A 5 58.85 -16.95 -25.31
C ALA A 5 58.49 -17.28 -23.84
N ALA A 6 58.34 -16.23 -23.04
CA ALA A 6 57.62 -16.28 -21.78
C ALA A 6 56.17 -15.82 -22.00
N ASP A 7 55.30 -16.72 -21.57
CA ASP A 7 53.86 -16.72 -21.52
C ASP A 7 53.29 -15.44 -20.88
N ASN A 8 52.35 -14.77 -21.56
CA ASN A 8 51.62 -13.62 -21.03
C ASN A 8 50.12 -13.90 -21.11
N ALA A 9 49.70 -14.95 -20.40
CA ALA A 9 48.31 -15.30 -20.20
C ALA A 9 47.91 -15.00 -18.75
N SER A 10 47.55 -13.75 -18.46
CA SER A 10 46.67 -13.39 -17.33
C SER A 10 46.40 -11.89 -17.37
N VAL A 11 45.27 -11.49 -17.95
CA VAL A 11 44.20 -10.68 -17.33
C VAL A 11 43.06 -10.69 -18.34
N ARG A 12 42.28 -11.79 -18.37
CA ARG A 12 40.92 -11.71 -18.92
C ARG A 12 40.05 -11.20 -17.78
N SER A 13 39.64 -9.94 -17.89
CA SER A 13 38.57 -9.35 -17.13
C SER A 13 37.32 -10.22 -17.28
N THR A 14 37.04 -11.04 -16.27
CA THR A 14 35.73 -11.63 -16.08
C THR A 14 34.86 -10.57 -15.42
N ALA A 15 34.19 -9.77 -16.26
CA ALA A 15 33.01 -9.04 -15.85
C ALA A 15 31.91 -10.05 -15.52
N THR A 16 31.90 -10.53 -14.29
CA THR A 16 30.80 -11.29 -13.71
C THR A 16 30.72 -10.91 -12.24
N ASP A 17 29.89 -9.91 -11.94
CA ASP A 17 28.91 -10.00 -10.85
C ASP A 17 27.99 -8.76 -10.94
N VAL A 18 26.91 -8.86 -11.71
CA VAL A 18 25.77 -7.98 -11.47
C VAL A 18 25.15 -8.52 -10.19
N SER A 19 25.54 -7.94 -9.06
CA SER A 19 24.92 -8.19 -7.76
C SER A 19 23.40 -8.17 -7.92
N ALA A 20 22.71 -9.22 -7.46
CA ALA A 20 21.26 -9.35 -7.51
C ALA A 20 20.58 -7.98 -7.29
N GLU A 21 20.00 -7.42 -8.36
CA GLU A 21 19.48 -6.06 -8.35
C GLU A 21 18.44 -5.91 -7.24
N HIS A 22 18.64 -4.91 -6.37
CA HIS A 22 17.78 -4.68 -5.21
C HIS A 22 16.39 -4.21 -5.67
N ARG A 23 15.44 -5.14 -5.78
CA ARG A 23 14.04 -4.86 -6.10
C ARG A 23 13.41 -4.03 -4.98
N ILE A 24 12.61 -3.04 -5.36
CA ILE A 24 11.84 -2.20 -4.43
C ILE A 24 10.69 -3.04 -3.86
N LYS A 25 10.59 -3.13 -2.55
CA LYS A 25 9.55 -3.89 -1.85
C LYS A 25 8.30 -3.05 -1.68
N VAL A 26 7.23 -3.43 -2.37
CA VAL A 26 5.96 -2.71 -2.42
C VAL A 26 4.93 -3.45 -1.57
N ALA A 27 4.52 -2.87 -0.45
CA ALA A 27 3.36 -3.34 0.29
C ALA A 27 2.08 -2.95 -0.47
N VAL A 28 1.40 -3.89 -1.11
CA VAL A 28 0.08 -3.63 -1.71
C VAL A 28 -0.97 -3.85 -0.63
N LEU A 29 -1.58 -2.76 -0.15
CA LEU A 29 -2.54 -2.75 0.96
C LEU A 29 -3.97 -2.67 0.43
N TYR A 30 -4.81 -3.67 0.73
CA TYR A 30 -6.14 -3.80 0.12
C TYR A 30 -7.20 -4.37 1.09
N GLY A 31 -8.46 -4.42 0.65
CA GLY A 31 -9.63 -4.74 1.45
C GLY A 31 -10.19 -3.51 2.17
N GLY A 32 -10.27 -3.58 3.50
CA GLY A 32 -10.68 -2.47 4.37
C GLY A 32 -12.11 -2.56 4.89
N GLN A 33 -12.44 -1.69 5.83
CA GLN A 33 -13.78 -1.56 6.43
C GLN A 33 -14.67 -0.64 5.59
N SER A 34 -14.96 -1.07 4.36
CA SER A 34 -15.70 -0.29 3.37
C SER A 34 -16.71 -1.16 2.63
N SER A 35 -17.80 -0.55 2.15
CA SER A 35 -18.70 -1.21 1.20
C SER A 35 -18.01 -1.57 -0.12
N GLU A 36 -16.87 -0.94 -0.41
CA GLU A 36 -16.05 -1.16 -1.60
C GLU A 36 -14.89 -2.14 -1.36
N HIS A 37 -14.94 -2.90 -0.26
CA HIS A 37 -13.92 -3.90 0.12
C HIS A 37 -13.54 -4.85 -1.04
N SER A 38 -14.52 -5.42 -1.72
CA SER A 38 -14.25 -6.36 -2.83
C SER A 38 -13.67 -5.65 -4.06
N VAL A 39 -14.05 -4.39 -4.31
CA VAL A 39 -13.48 -3.58 -5.40
C VAL A 39 -12.00 -3.29 -5.13
N SER A 40 -11.67 -2.99 -3.87
CA SER A 40 -10.29 -2.86 -3.41
C SER A 40 -9.48 -4.14 -3.65
N CYS A 41 -10.03 -5.31 -3.31
CA CYS A 41 -9.38 -6.60 -3.57
C CYS A 41 -9.09 -6.83 -5.06
N ILE A 42 -10.08 -6.60 -5.93
CA ILE A 42 -9.94 -6.75 -7.39
C ILE A 42 -8.88 -5.83 -7.95
N SER A 43 -8.89 -4.56 -7.53
CA SER A 43 -7.92 -3.56 -7.95
C SER A 43 -6.50 -3.96 -7.51
N ALA A 44 -6.35 -4.52 -6.31
CA ALA A 44 -5.07 -4.99 -5.81
C ALA A 44 -4.55 -6.16 -6.64
N GLY A 45 -5.38 -7.15 -6.98
CA GLY A 45 -4.99 -8.25 -7.87
C GLY A 45 -4.50 -7.75 -9.23
N ALA A 46 -5.22 -6.79 -9.83
CA ALA A 46 -4.80 -6.18 -11.10
C ALA A 46 -3.46 -5.44 -10.99
N ILE A 47 -3.23 -4.69 -9.90
CA ILE A 47 -1.95 -4.00 -9.64
C ILE A 47 -0.81 -5.01 -9.49
N MET A 48 -1.00 -6.04 -8.66
CA MET A 48 0.01 -7.07 -8.41
C MET A 48 0.40 -7.81 -9.69
N ASP A 49 -0.56 -8.10 -10.58
CA ASP A 49 -0.31 -8.76 -11.88
C ASP A 49 0.53 -7.92 -12.85
N HIS A 50 0.54 -6.60 -12.72
CA HIS A 50 1.17 -5.68 -13.68
C HIS A 50 2.41 -4.97 -13.13
N LEU A 51 2.76 -5.14 -11.86
CA LEU A 51 4.01 -4.63 -11.32
C LEU A 51 5.20 -5.37 -11.95
N ASP A 52 6.15 -4.61 -12.49
CA ASP A 52 7.35 -5.14 -13.13
C ASP A 52 8.17 -5.99 -12.15
N PRO A 53 8.27 -7.32 -12.36
CA PRO A 53 8.94 -8.21 -11.43
C PRO A 53 10.46 -8.06 -11.43
N GLU A 54 11.06 -7.40 -12.43
CA GLU A 54 12.49 -7.09 -12.42
C GLU A 54 12.79 -5.92 -11.47
N ARG A 55 11.80 -5.05 -11.22
CA ARG A 55 11.97 -3.82 -10.43
C ARG A 55 11.33 -3.88 -9.04
N TYR A 56 10.23 -4.59 -8.88
CA TYR A 56 9.39 -4.55 -7.68
C TYR A 56 9.14 -5.93 -7.11
N GLU A 57 9.33 -6.10 -5.80
CA GLU A 57 8.89 -7.27 -5.01
C GLU A 57 7.57 -6.94 -4.32
N VAL A 58 6.52 -7.72 -4.58
CA VAL A 58 5.18 -7.49 -4.03
C VAL A 58 5.04 -8.15 -2.66
N ILE A 59 4.65 -7.37 -1.65
CA ILE A 59 4.29 -7.83 -0.31
C ILE A 59 2.79 -7.57 -0.11
N PRO A 60 1.92 -8.59 -0.22
CA PRO A 60 0.48 -8.38 -0.12
C PRO A 60 0.04 -8.20 1.33
N VAL A 61 -0.76 -7.16 1.62
CA VAL A 61 -1.32 -6.90 2.95
C VAL A 61 -2.83 -6.72 2.82
N GLY A 62 -3.60 -7.63 3.42
CA GLY A 62 -5.04 -7.55 3.45
C GLY A 62 -5.55 -6.87 4.71
N ILE A 63 -6.62 -6.09 4.61
CA ILE A 63 -7.42 -5.61 5.73
C ILE A 63 -8.80 -6.26 5.63
N THR A 64 -9.21 -7.00 6.66
CA THR A 64 -10.53 -7.66 6.70
C THR A 64 -11.67 -6.62 6.76
N PRO A 65 -12.94 -7.01 6.49
CA PRO A 65 -14.08 -6.14 6.69
C PRO A 65 -14.25 -5.65 8.14
N GLN A 66 -13.62 -6.33 9.10
CA GLN A 66 -13.58 -5.97 10.52
C GLN A 66 -12.37 -5.09 10.89
N GLY A 67 -11.49 -4.79 9.92
CA GLY A 67 -10.34 -3.90 10.10
C GLY A 67 -9.06 -4.60 10.56
N ALA A 68 -9.04 -5.93 10.63
CA ALA A 68 -7.84 -6.66 10.99
C ALA A 68 -6.86 -6.71 9.81
N TRP A 69 -5.60 -6.34 10.06
CA TRP A 69 -4.54 -6.41 9.07
C TRP A 69 -3.93 -7.81 9.12
N VAL A 70 -3.89 -8.48 7.97
CA VAL A 70 -3.46 -9.88 7.81
C VAL A 70 -2.42 -9.98 6.68
N PRO A 71 -1.56 -11.00 6.70
CA PRO A 71 -0.80 -11.37 5.50
C PRO A 71 -1.75 -11.59 4.32
N GLY A 72 -1.47 -10.93 3.21
CA GLY A 72 -2.24 -11.10 1.98
C GLY A 72 -1.81 -12.33 1.19
N THR A 73 -2.44 -12.53 0.04
CA THR A 73 -2.13 -13.62 -0.88
C THR A 73 -1.31 -13.11 -2.06
N VAL A 74 -0.34 -13.91 -2.49
CA VAL A 74 0.39 -13.70 -3.75
C VAL A 74 -0.33 -14.34 -4.94
N ASP A 75 -1.32 -15.20 -4.68
CA ASP A 75 -2.18 -15.77 -5.72
C ASP A 75 -3.29 -14.77 -6.07
N THR A 76 -3.06 -13.97 -7.12
CA THR A 76 -3.99 -12.94 -7.57
C THR A 76 -5.31 -13.50 -8.09
N SER A 77 -5.40 -14.82 -8.34
CA SER A 77 -6.67 -15.45 -8.71
C SER A 77 -7.69 -15.41 -7.57
N GLU A 78 -7.25 -15.42 -6.31
CA GLU A 78 -8.11 -15.25 -5.12
C GLU A 78 -8.69 -13.82 -5.00
N LEU A 79 -8.14 -12.87 -5.75
CA LEU A 79 -8.53 -11.45 -5.72
C LEU A 79 -9.43 -11.07 -6.90
N ARG A 80 -9.76 -11.99 -7.80
CA ARG A 80 -10.63 -11.72 -8.95
C ARG A 80 -12.09 -11.95 -8.59
N ALA A 81 -12.98 -11.25 -9.29
CA ALA A 81 -14.40 -11.59 -9.26
C ALA A 81 -14.61 -12.92 -10.03
N ASP A 82 -15.31 -13.85 -9.41
CA ASP A 82 -15.91 -15.00 -10.08
C ASP A 82 -17.43 -14.74 -10.19
N ASP A 83 -18.11 -15.38 -11.14
CA ASP A 83 -19.54 -15.19 -11.47
C ASP A 83 -20.50 -15.42 -10.29
N ARG A 84 -20.00 -15.95 -9.16
CA ARG A 84 -20.79 -16.35 -7.99
C ARG A 84 -20.37 -15.71 -6.67
N GLU A 85 -19.12 -15.28 -6.54
CA GLU A 85 -18.60 -14.71 -5.30
C GLU A 85 -17.63 -13.55 -5.57
N MET A 86 -17.81 -12.48 -4.80
CA MET A 86 -16.87 -11.37 -4.77
C MET A 86 -15.72 -11.69 -3.80
N PRO A 87 -14.48 -11.31 -4.13
CA PRO A 87 -13.34 -11.56 -3.27
C PRO A 87 -13.45 -10.80 -1.96
N SER A 88 -12.91 -11.39 -0.90
CA SER A 88 -12.92 -10.83 0.44
C SER A 88 -11.71 -11.32 1.24
N VAL A 89 -11.06 -10.41 1.95
CA VAL A 89 -9.91 -10.72 2.80
C VAL A 89 -10.39 -11.55 4.00
N ARG A 90 -9.84 -12.76 4.14
CA ARG A 90 -10.17 -13.70 5.22
C ARG A 90 -9.17 -13.61 6.37
N ASP A 91 -9.68 -13.58 7.59
CA ASP A 91 -8.85 -13.73 8.79
C ASP A 91 -8.45 -15.21 8.96
N ARG A 92 -7.14 -15.47 9.00
CA ARG A 92 -6.57 -16.82 9.21
C ARG A 92 -5.91 -16.96 10.58
N GLY A 93 -6.14 -16.02 11.49
CA GLY A 93 -5.60 -16.04 12.85
C GLY A 93 -4.17 -15.49 12.99
N GLU A 94 -3.64 -14.89 11.93
CA GLU A 94 -2.36 -14.18 11.95
C GLU A 94 -2.59 -12.72 11.56
N HIS A 95 -2.30 -11.82 12.49
CA HIS A 95 -2.44 -10.39 12.29
C HIS A 95 -1.07 -9.73 12.22
N ILE A 96 -0.96 -8.68 11.42
CA ILE A 96 0.25 -7.89 11.26
C ILE A 96 -0.02 -6.42 11.54
N GLN A 97 1.02 -5.66 11.91
CA GLN A 97 0.93 -4.21 12.12
C GLN A 97 2.15 -3.51 11.54
N LEU A 98 1.95 -2.27 11.09
CA LEU A 98 3.03 -1.36 10.73
C LEU A 98 3.69 -0.84 12.02
N VAL A 99 5.00 -1.01 12.13
CA VAL A 99 5.78 -0.55 13.28
C VAL A 99 6.04 0.95 13.14
N LEU A 100 5.83 1.70 14.22
CA LEU A 100 6.11 3.13 14.29
C LEU A 100 7.43 3.39 15.04
N GLY A 101 8.24 4.33 14.54
CA GLY A 101 9.33 4.96 15.31
C GLY A 101 10.60 4.12 15.56
N ALA A 102 10.67 2.86 15.12
CA ALA A 102 11.87 2.01 15.28
C ALA A 102 12.62 1.80 13.96
N GLN A 103 11.94 1.22 12.97
CA GLN A 103 12.46 1.01 11.62
C GLN A 103 11.37 1.33 10.62
N THR A 104 11.67 2.19 9.66
CA THR A 104 10.73 2.55 8.59
C THR A 104 10.33 1.30 7.81
N GLY A 105 9.03 1.14 7.60
CA GLY A 105 8.48 0.09 6.74
C GLY A 105 8.54 -1.33 7.30
N GLU A 106 8.79 -1.52 8.60
CA GLU A 106 8.66 -2.84 9.20
C GLU A 106 7.18 -3.21 9.44
N LEU A 107 6.75 -4.34 8.90
CA LEU A 107 5.49 -5.01 9.23
C LEU A 107 5.80 -6.20 10.13
N ARG A 108 5.10 -6.32 11.27
CA ARG A 108 5.34 -7.38 12.26
C ARG A 108 4.08 -8.15 12.60
N TYR A 109 4.22 -9.47 12.75
CA TYR A 109 3.16 -10.30 13.30
C TYR A 109 2.88 -9.96 14.76
N VAL A 110 1.62 -9.72 15.09
CA VAL A 110 1.17 -9.39 16.45
C VAL A 110 0.29 -10.49 17.07
N SER A 111 -0.12 -11.47 16.27
CA SER A 111 -0.86 -12.65 16.71
C SER A 111 -0.46 -13.86 15.87
N GLY A 112 -0.98 -15.05 16.23
CA GLY A 112 -0.71 -16.29 15.51
C GLY A 112 0.63 -16.94 15.86
N VAL A 113 1.02 -17.95 15.07
CA VAL A 113 2.22 -18.75 15.33
C VAL A 113 3.51 -17.97 15.06
N HIS A 114 3.43 -16.91 14.25
CA HIS A 114 4.56 -16.03 13.94
C HIS A 114 4.62 -14.79 14.85
N ALA A 115 3.78 -14.67 15.89
CA ALA A 115 3.73 -13.49 16.75
C ALA A 115 5.12 -13.05 17.23
N GLY A 116 5.39 -11.75 17.12
CA GLY A 116 6.67 -11.14 17.44
C GLY A 116 7.74 -11.26 16.35
N ARG A 117 7.51 -12.00 15.26
CA ARG A 117 8.42 -12.04 14.10
C ARG A 117 8.08 -10.97 13.08
N THR A 118 9.08 -10.47 12.38
CA THR A 118 8.89 -9.58 11.23
C THR A 118 8.20 -10.34 10.11
N TYR A 119 7.12 -9.76 9.58
CA TYR A 119 6.44 -10.22 8.37
C TYR A 119 7.24 -9.79 7.13
N ALA A 120 7.54 -8.50 7.03
CA ALA A 120 8.35 -7.94 5.95
C ALA A 120 8.95 -6.58 6.34
N HIS A 121 10.01 -6.19 5.63
CA HIS A 121 10.40 -4.79 5.48
C HIS A 121 9.96 -4.34 4.09
N VAL A 122 9.35 -3.17 3.99
CA VAL A 122 8.86 -2.62 2.73
C VAL A 122 9.37 -1.19 2.54
N ASP A 123 9.61 -0.83 1.28
CA ASP A 123 10.17 0.48 0.92
C ASP A 123 9.06 1.51 0.64
N VAL A 124 7.89 1.03 0.22
CA VAL A 124 6.74 1.86 -0.13
C VAL A 124 5.43 1.10 0.08
N ILE A 125 4.38 1.81 0.48
CA ILE A 125 3.02 1.28 0.53
C ILE A 125 2.25 1.74 -0.72
N PHE A 126 1.60 0.81 -1.40
CA PHE A 126 0.60 1.09 -2.42
C PHE A 126 -0.78 0.86 -1.80
N PRO A 127 -1.44 1.91 -1.25
CA PRO A 127 -2.79 1.77 -0.73
C PRO A 127 -3.78 1.65 -1.88
N VAL A 128 -4.50 0.52 -1.89
CA VAL A 128 -5.59 0.24 -2.83
C VAL A 128 -6.88 0.20 -2.03
N LEU A 129 -7.14 1.20 -1.21
CA LEU A 129 -8.29 1.25 -0.30
C LEU A 129 -9.34 2.22 -0.82
N HIS A 130 -10.60 1.99 -0.45
CA HIS A 130 -11.73 2.80 -0.87
C HIS A 130 -12.58 3.27 0.30
N GLY A 131 -13.22 4.42 0.13
CA GLY A 131 -14.14 4.98 1.11
C GLY A 131 -13.48 5.45 2.40
N GLN A 132 -14.26 5.44 3.48
CA GLN A 132 -13.83 5.92 4.78
C GLN A 132 -12.61 5.14 5.30
N ASN A 133 -11.67 5.85 5.92
CA ASN A 133 -10.32 5.42 6.31
C ASN A 133 -9.33 5.16 5.17
N GLY A 134 -9.78 4.90 3.94
CA GLY A 134 -8.91 4.66 2.78
C GLY A 134 -8.54 5.93 2.02
N GLU A 135 -9.50 6.84 1.86
CA GLU A 135 -9.39 8.00 0.97
C GLU A 135 -9.48 9.35 1.70
N ASP A 136 -9.81 9.33 3.00
CA ASP A 136 -10.07 10.54 3.81
C ASP A 136 -8.85 11.14 4.52
N GLY A 137 -7.65 10.60 4.27
CA GLY A 137 -6.41 11.04 4.91
C GLY A 137 -6.07 10.28 6.20
N THR A 138 -6.97 9.45 6.74
CA THR A 138 -6.74 8.73 8.00
C THR A 138 -5.56 7.75 7.88
N ILE A 139 -5.60 6.87 6.88
CA ILE A 139 -4.52 5.89 6.68
C ILE A 139 -3.23 6.55 6.20
N GLN A 140 -3.34 7.62 5.41
CA GLN A 140 -2.18 8.40 4.98
C GLN A 140 -1.47 9.00 6.20
N GLY A 141 -2.22 9.48 7.19
CA GLY A 141 -1.65 9.96 8.46
C GLY A 141 -0.87 8.88 9.20
N LEU A 142 -1.34 7.63 9.18
CA LEU A 142 -0.58 6.49 9.73
C LEU A 142 0.76 6.30 9.00
N PHE A 143 0.76 6.42 7.67
CA PHE A 143 1.99 6.29 6.87
C PHE A 143 2.98 7.43 7.13
N GLU A 144 2.49 8.67 7.25
CA GLU A 144 3.32 9.83 7.64
C GLU A 144 3.97 9.61 9.01
N LEU A 145 3.20 9.13 9.99
CA LEU A 145 3.73 8.81 11.34
C LEU A 145 4.75 7.67 11.31
N ALA A 146 4.58 6.70 10.42
CA ALA A 146 5.53 5.61 10.22
C ALA A 146 6.76 6.05 9.42
N GLY A 147 6.75 7.25 8.82
CA GLY A 147 7.81 7.76 7.96
C GLY A 147 8.01 6.94 6.69
N ILE A 148 6.99 6.22 6.22
CA ILE A 148 7.07 5.35 5.04
C ILE A 148 6.48 6.05 3.80
N PRO A 149 7.18 6.04 2.64
CA PRO A 149 6.59 6.48 1.38
C PRO A 149 5.32 5.71 1.01
N TYR A 150 4.36 6.39 0.39
CA TYR A 150 3.16 5.74 -0.13
C TYR A 150 2.69 6.38 -1.44
N VAL A 151 1.98 5.58 -2.24
CA VAL A 151 1.39 6.02 -3.50
C VAL A 151 0.10 6.81 -3.24
N GLY A 152 -0.10 7.91 -3.97
CA GLY A 152 -1.33 8.69 -3.97
C GLY A 152 -1.21 10.05 -3.31
N ASN A 153 -2.36 10.59 -2.87
CA ASN A 153 -2.47 11.90 -2.26
C ASN A 153 -1.99 11.90 -0.81
N GLY A 154 -1.36 12.99 -0.38
CA GLY A 154 -1.03 13.23 1.02
C GLY A 154 -2.25 13.53 1.90
N VAL A 155 -2.08 13.53 3.23
CA VAL A 155 -3.17 13.69 4.23
C VAL A 155 -4.16 14.81 3.89
N LEU A 156 -3.67 16.03 3.66
CA LEU A 156 -4.53 17.18 3.38
C LEU A 156 -5.30 17.02 2.06
N ALA A 157 -4.63 16.55 1.00
CA ALA A 157 -5.25 16.39 -0.31
C ALA A 157 -6.32 15.29 -0.29
N SER A 158 -6.07 14.20 0.44
CA SER A 158 -7.04 13.12 0.67
C SER A 158 -8.26 13.61 1.44
N ALA A 159 -8.05 14.26 2.59
CA ALA A 159 -9.14 14.81 3.40
C ALA A 159 -9.98 15.84 2.64
N ALA A 160 -9.32 16.79 1.96
CA ALA A 160 -10.01 17.83 1.19
C ALA A 160 -10.74 17.27 -0.04
N GLY A 161 -10.19 16.23 -0.69
CA GLY A 161 -10.80 15.57 -1.84
C GLY A 161 -11.99 14.67 -1.49
N MET A 162 -11.99 14.10 -0.28
CA MET A 162 -13.10 13.27 0.20
C MET A 162 -14.29 14.11 0.67
N ASP A 163 -14.03 15.28 1.27
CA ASP A 163 -15.09 16.21 1.66
C ASP A 163 -15.51 17.10 0.50
N LYS A 164 -16.72 16.86 -0.03
CA LYS A 164 -17.27 17.59 -1.17
C LYS A 164 -17.48 19.08 -0.91
N GLU A 165 -17.75 19.49 0.33
CA GLU A 165 -17.86 20.90 0.69
C GLU A 165 -16.51 21.59 0.52
N TYR A 166 -15.45 21.03 1.11
CA TYR A 166 -14.10 21.59 1.00
C TYR A 166 -13.52 21.45 -0.40
N THR A 167 -13.74 20.33 -1.09
CA THR A 167 -13.35 20.15 -2.50
C THR A 167 -13.87 21.31 -3.34
N LYS A 168 -15.18 21.59 -3.26
CA LYS A 168 -15.80 22.63 -4.07
C LYS A 168 -15.41 24.04 -3.61
N CYS A 169 -15.20 24.25 -2.32
CA CYS A 169 -14.65 25.50 -1.80
C CYS A 169 -13.30 25.82 -2.47
N LEU A 170 -12.36 24.86 -2.45
CA LEU A 170 -11.04 24.99 -3.08
C LEU A 170 -11.14 25.14 -4.60
N ALA A 171 -11.98 24.33 -5.26
CA ALA A 171 -12.18 24.40 -6.71
C ALA A 171 -12.72 25.77 -7.15
N LYS A 172 -13.71 26.32 -6.44
CA LYS A 172 -14.27 27.65 -6.71
C LYS A 172 -13.22 28.75 -6.51
N GLN A 173 -12.42 28.66 -5.45
CA GLN A 173 -11.31 29.61 -5.22
C GLN A 173 -10.26 29.54 -6.34
N ALA A 174 -10.02 28.36 -6.90
CA ALA A 174 -9.12 28.16 -8.04
C ALA A 174 -9.74 28.54 -9.41
N GLY A 175 -11.00 28.99 -9.45
CA GLY A 175 -11.70 29.35 -10.69
C GLY A 175 -12.21 28.15 -11.50
N VAL A 176 -12.26 26.95 -10.91
CA VAL A 176 -12.82 25.76 -11.54
C VAL A 176 -14.36 25.82 -11.48
N PRO A 177 -15.07 25.66 -12.62
CA PRO A 177 -16.53 25.62 -12.62
C PRO A 177 -17.07 24.46 -11.78
N CYS A 178 -17.97 24.78 -10.85
CA CYS A 178 -18.64 23.82 -9.97
C CYS A 178 -20.15 23.97 -10.08
N GLY A 179 -20.89 22.87 -9.96
CA GLY A 179 -22.35 22.92 -9.83
C GLY A 179 -22.80 23.66 -8.58
N GLU A 180 -23.98 24.29 -8.65
CA GLU A 180 -24.60 24.97 -7.50
C GLU A 180 -24.79 24.00 -6.32
N GLU A 181 -24.73 24.53 -5.10
CA GLU A 181 -24.88 23.74 -3.89
C GLU A 181 -25.47 24.51 -2.73
N LEU A 182 -26.10 23.76 -1.84
CA LEU A 182 -26.55 24.20 -0.53
C LEU A 182 -26.12 23.12 0.48
N ILE A 183 -25.37 23.50 1.51
CA ILE A 183 -24.95 22.59 2.57
C ILE A 183 -25.98 22.60 3.70
N LEU A 184 -26.44 21.42 4.10
CA LEU A 184 -27.34 21.23 5.23
C LEU A 184 -26.55 20.60 6.38
N ALA A 185 -26.38 21.34 7.48
CA ALA A 185 -25.72 20.85 8.68
C ALA A 185 -26.74 20.61 9.80
N GLU A 186 -26.54 19.58 10.62
CA GLU A 186 -27.29 19.42 11.86
C GLU A 186 -26.98 20.60 12.79
N LYS A 187 -28.00 21.11 13.49
CA LYS A 187 -27.78 22.12 14.54
C LYS A 187 -26.87 21.51 15.61
N PRO A 188 -25.80 22.20 16.05
CA PRO A 188 -24.97 21.73 17.14
C PRO A 188 -25.85 21.39 18.35
N ARG A 189 -25.77 20.16 18.86
CA ARG A 189 -26.44 19.82 20.12
C ARG A 189 -25.83 20.70 21.21
N ALA A 190 -26.65 21.55 21.83
CA ALA A 190 -26.22 22.30 23.00
C ALA A 190 -25.68 21.30 24.05
N HIS A 191 -24.42 21.45 24.43
CA HIS A 191 -23.86 20.69 25.55
C HIS A 191 -24.72 20.96 26.78
N ARG A 192 -25.41 19.94 27.29
CA ARG A 192 -25.98 19.98 28.64
C ARG A 192 -24.78 19.88 29.58
N GLY A 193 -24.45 21.00 30.23
CA GLY A 193 -23.52 21.03 31.35
C GLY A 193 -24.06 20.32 32.57
#